data_AF-A0A8H3XVW7-F1
#
_entry.id   AF-A0A8H3XVW7-F1
#
_cell.length_a   1.000
_cell.length_b   1.000
_cell.length_c   1.000
_cell.angle_alpha   90.00
_cell.angle_beta   90.00
_cell.angle_gamma   90.00
#
_symmetry.space_group_name_H-M   'P 1'
#
loop_
_entity.id
_entity.type
_entity.pdbx_description
1 polymer ?
#
loop_
_entity_poly.entity_id
_entity_poly.type
_entity_poly.pdbx_seq_one_letter_code
_entity_poly.pdbx_strand_id
1 'polypeptide(L)'
;MLEMLGSLIYGAVPALQFRQPDDPLYVDRYLGLTTSLLPLLFQLCELNWAVSSTGHGGRDIHRITHSLDDLEAAALAWQPGVSESLCQTFSAIEIEHISCQIQVMRMAALLMIHRMRFPFGVHDLPARAIGMSILTQLESTMLATGKPVKFVMVPVLVACVELTEDVERDRWMLHVPTLVCCSEGYGLYIQRLVRAYWAARDSGVHFKGYNLRRYLHDEWLQNDEN
;
A
#
# COMPACT_ATOMS: atom_id res chain seq x y z
N MET A 1 -2.73 7.81 6.17
CA MET A 1 -3.19 6.76 5.24
C MET A 1 -3.93 7.30 4.03
N LEU A 2 -4.98 8.12 4.17
CA LEU A 2 -5.69 8.71 3.02
C LEU A 2 -4.78 9.56 2.13
N GLU A 3 -4.00 10.46 2.72
CA GLU A 3 -2.99 11.27 2.01
C GLU A 3 -1.98 10.42 1.24
N MET A 4 -1.51 9.31 1.83
CA MET A 4 -0.58 8.39 1.17
C MET A 4 -1.25 7.69 -0.03
N LEU A 5 -2.48 7.23 0.14
CA LEU A 5 -3.25 6.61 -0.93
C LEU A 5 -3.45 7.59 -2.10
N GLY A 6 -3.90 8.81 -1.80
CA GLY A 6 -4.07 9.87 -2.79
C GLY A 6 -2.76 10.24 -3.48
N SER A 7 -1.67 10.38 -2.72
CA SER A 7 -0.33 10.60 -3.24
C SER A 7 0.10 9.54 -4.24
N LEU A 8 -0.13 8.26 -3.91
CA LEU A 8 0.24 7.14 -4.79
C LEU A 8 -0.51 7.23 -6.11
N ILE A 9 -1.84 7.28 -6.04
CA ILE A 9 -2.75 7.22 -7.19
C ILE A 9 -2.61 8.44 -8.09
N TYR A 10 -2.65 9.63 -7.49
CA TYR A 10 -2.67 10.89 -8.24
C TYR A 10 -1.27 11.40 -8.56
N GLY A 11 -0.22 10.74 -8.04
CA GLY A 11 1.15 11.20 -8.15
C GLY A 11 1.27 12.62 -7.61
N ALA A 12 0.96 12.79 -6.34
CA ALA A 12 1.15 14.05 -5.62
C ALA A 12 2.04 13.79 -4.41
N VAL A 13 2.87 14.77 -4.03
CA VAL A 13 3.61 14.65 -2.77
C VAL A 13 2.62 14.85 -1.61
N PRO A 14 2.63 13.98 -0.57
CA PRO A 14 1.73 14.16 0.58
C PRO A 14 1.99 15.53 1.22
N ALA A 15 0.93 16.29 1.50
CA ALA A 15 1.08 17.62 2.08
C ALA A 15 1.52 17.58 3.56
N LEU A 16 1.25 16.46 4.23
CA LEU A 16 1.50 16.27 5.66
C LEU A 16 2.51 15.17 5.90
N GLN A 17 3.60 15.52 6.57
CA GLN A 17 4.54 14.55 7.13
C GLN A 17 4.09 14.20 8.55
N PHE A 18 4.02 12.89 8.84
CA PHE A 18 3.73 12.43 10.19
C PHE A 18 4.88 12.79 11.13
N ARG A 19 4.57 13.48 12.23
CA ARG A 19 5.53 13.75 13.30
C ARG A 19 5.56 12.54 14.21
N GLN A 20 6.73 11.94 14.36
CA GLN A 20 6.89 10.82 15.29
C GLN A 20 6.65 11.30 16.72
N PRO A 21 5.93 10.53 17.54
CA PRO A 21 5.84 10.76 18.97
C PRO A 21 7.23 10.71 19.61
N ASP A 22 7.44 11.51 20.65
CA ASP A 22 8.69 11.50 21.43
C ASP A 22 8.82 10.22 22.29
N ASP A 23 7.70 9.56 22.60
CA ASP A 23 7.67 8.33 23.39
C ASP A 23 7.92 7.09 22.51
N PRO A 24 9.02 6.35 22.72
CA PRO A 24 9.33 5.13 21.96
C PRO A 24 8.34 3.98 22.22
N LEU A 25 7.53 4.05 23.28
CA LEU A 25 6.50 3.08 23.63
C LEU A 25 5.11 3.45 23.11
N TYR A 26 4.99 4.53 22.34
CA TYR A 26 3.72 4.98 21.81
C TYR A 26 3.10 3.96 20.85
N VAL A 27 1.91 3.48 21.20
CA VAL A 27 1.06 2.66 20.33
C VAL A 27 -0.09 3.51 19.83
N ASP A 28 -0.15 3.74 18.53
CA ASP A 28 -1.24 4.51 17.94
C ASP A 28 -2.54 3.72 17.95
N ARG A 29 -3.65 4.40 18.27
CA ARG A 29 -4.98 3.79 18.31
C ARG A 29 -5.41 3.16 16.98
N TYR A 30 -4.89 3.66 15.88
CA TYR A 30 -5.31 3.29 14.53
C TYR A 30 -4.20 2.57 13.77
N LEU A 31 -2.97 3.06 13.88
CA LEU A 31 -1.81 2.57 13.16
C LEU A 31 -0.94 1.63 14.01
N GLY A 32 -1.32 1.40 15.27
CA GLY A 32 -0.58 0.53 16.18
C GLY A 32 0.89 0.95 16.26
N LEU A 33 1.77 -0.02 16.01
CA LEU A 33 3.22 0.18 16.00
C LEU A 33 3.78 0.60 14.63
N THR A 34 2.95 0.74 13.60
CA THR A 34 3.37 1.08 12.24
C THR A 34 3.62 2.58 12.04
N THR A 35 3.39 3.41 13.05
CA THR A 35 3.66 4.85 13.01
C THR A 35 5.12 5.18 12.69
N SER A 36 6.05 4.36 13.19
CA SER A 36 7.48 4.49 12.91
C SER A 36 7.85 4.25 11.44
N LEU A 37 6.99 3.57 10.67
CA LEU A 37 7.17 3.33 9.23
C LEU A 37 6.63 4.48 8.37
N LEU A 38 5.78 5.36 8.91
CA LEU A 38 5.14 6.44 8.14
C LEU A 38 6.13 7.41 7.47
N PRO A 39 7.27 7.79 8.10
CA PRO A 39 8.28 8.61 7.43
C PRO A 39 8.89 7.92 6.21
N LEU A 40 9.08 6.60 6.25
CA LEU A 40 9.55 5.81 5.11
C LEU A 40 8.50 5.81 3.99
N LEU A 41 7.22 5.58 4.33
CA LEU A 41 6.12 5.63 3.36
C LEU A 41 5.94 7.02 2.73
N PHE A 42 6.22 8.08 3.49
CA PHE A 42 6.24 9.44 2.96
C PHE A 42 7.33 9.63 1.90
N GLN A 43 8.56 9.16 2.17
CA GLN A 43 9.65 9.20 1.18
C GLN A 43 9.33 8.37 -0.07
N LEU A 44 8.68 7.21 0.10
CA LEU A 44 8.21 6.41 -1.04
C LEU A 44 7.17 7.15 -1.88
N CYS A 45 6.30 7.94 -1.26
CA CYS A 45 5.34 8.78 -1.96
C CYS A 45 6.04 9.87 -2.80
N GLU A 46 7.04 10.56 -2.24
CA GLU A 46 7.87 11.54 -2.97
C GLU A 46 8.59 10.90 -4.16
N LEU A 47 9.12 9.70 -3.95
CA LEU A 47 9.83 8.96 -4.98
C LEU A 47 8.88 8.45 -6.07
N ASN A 48 7.68 7.99 -5.69
CA ASN A 48 6.62 7.62 -6.64
C ASN A 48 6.26 8.80 -7.55
N TRP A 49 6.09 10.00 -6.97
CA TRP A 49 5.90 11.22 -7.75
C TRP A 49 7.07 11.51 -8.68
N ALA A 50 8.30 11.41 -8.18
CA ALA A 50 9.52 11.67 -8.93
C ALA A 50 9.66 10.73 -10.13
N VAL A 51 9.45 9.43 -9.92
CA VAL A 51 9.56 8.37 -10.94
C VAL A 51 8.43 8.44 -11.96
N SER A 52 7.24 8.93 -11.58
CA SER A 52 6.09 9.03 -12.48
C SER A 52 6.08 10.31 -13.33
N SER A 53 6.75 11.37 -12.85
CA SER A 53 6.79 12.68 -13.52
C SER A 53 7.82 12.75 -14.66
N THR A 54 8.73 11.78 -14.77
CA THR A 54 9.88 11.76 -15.71
C THR A 54 9.54 11.52 -17.18
N GLY A 55 8.31 11.81 -17.61
CA GLY A 55 8.00 11.92 -19.03
C GLY A 55 8.76 13.05 -19.75
N HIS A 56 9.34 14.02 -19.03
CA HIS A 56 9.94 15.22 -19.62
C HIS A 56 11.16 15.76 -18.84
N GLY A 57 12.25 14.99 -18.78
CA GLY A 57 13.61 15.54 -18.55
C GLY A 57 14.28 15.20 -17.21
N GLY A 58 15.37 14.43 -17.31
CA GLY A 58 16.65 14.80 -16.67
C GLY A 58 16.76 14.82 -15.14
N ARG A 59 16.02 13.99 -14.39
CA ARG A 59 16.49 13.64 -13.02
C ARG A 59 17.50 12.51 -13.12
N ASP A 60 18.58 12.65 -12.34
CA ASP A 60 19.67 11.69 -12.30
C ASP A 60 19.15 10.31 -11.87
N ILE A 61 19.11 9.38 -12.83
CA ILE A 61 18.64 8.01 -12.61
C ILE A 61 19.47 7.32 -11.53
N HIS A 62 20.75 7.69 -11.38
CA HIS A 62 21.60 7.15 -10.32
C HIS A 62 21.12 7.58 -8.94
N ARG A 63 20.67 8.83 -8.78
CA ARG A 63 20.08 9.31 -7.51
C ARG A 63 18.80 8.58 -7.16
N ILE A 64 17.92 8.35 -8.16
CA ILE A 64 16.67 7.60 -7.93
C ILE A 64 16.99 6.16 -7.51
N THR A 65 17.92 5.50 -8.20
CA THR A 65 18.33 4.13 -7.85
C THR A 65 18.93 4.07 -6.45
N HIS A 66 19.85 4.97 -6.10
CA HIS A 66 20.43 5.02 -4.76
C HIS A 66 19.37 5.24 -3.68
N SER A 67 18.41 6.16 -3.91
CA SER A 67 17.31 6.37 -2.96
C SER A 67 16.40 5.14 -2.83
N LEU A 68 16.19 4.36 -3.90
CA LEU A 68 15.45 3.10 -3.82
C LEU A 68 16.21 2.05 -2.99
N ASP A 69 17.54 1.98 -3.14
CA ASP A 69 18.39 1.06 -2.38
C ASP A 69 18.40 1.40 -0.89
N ASP A 70 18.53 2.69 -0.55
CA ASP A 70 18.46 3.17 0.84
C ASP A 70 17.10 2.86 1.48
N LEU A 71 16.00 3.11 0.74
CA LEU A 71 14.65 2.86 1.23
C LEU A 71 14.36 1.36 1.35
N GLU A 72 14.89 0.53 0.46
CA GLU A 72 14.78 -0.92 0.58
C GLU A 72 15.53 -1.43 1.81
N ALA A 73 16.78 -1.00 1.98
CA ALA A 73 17.57 -1.36 3.16
C ALA A 73 16.86 -0.92 4.45
N ALA A 74 16.31 0.29 4.48
CA ALA A 74 15.53 0.79 5.61
C ALA A 74 14.26 -0.03 5.84
N ALA A 75 13.51 -0.39 4.79
CA ALA A 75 12.28 -1.19 4.89
C ALA A 75 12.57 -2.62 5.36
N LEU A 76 13.68 -3.23 4.93
CA LEU A 76 14.13 -4.56 5.35
C LEU A 76 14.61 -4.57 6.80
N ALA A 77 15.37 -3.54 7.20
CA ALA A 77 15.86 -3.38 8.57
C ALA A 77 14.76 -2.93 9.55
N TRP A 78 13.66 -2.35 9.05
CA TRP A 78 12.60 -1.83 9.89
C TRP A 78 11.93 -2.96 10.69
N GLN A 79 11.93 -2.75 12.00
CA GLN A 79 11.08 -3.42 12.96
C GLN A 79 10.56 -2.37 13.93
N PRO A 80 9.28 -2.41 14.32
CA PRO A 80 8.79 -1.49 15.34
C PRO A 80 9.47 -1.78 16.68
N GLY A 81 9.58 -0.74 17.53
CA GLY A 81 9.88 -0.95 18.93
C GLY A 81 8.76 -1.77 19.57
N VAL A 82 9.08 -2.99 20.02
CA VAL A 82 8.15 -3.85 20.75
C VAL A 82 8.52 -3.81 22.22
N SER A 83 7.60 -3.31 23.05
CA SER A 83 7.73 -3.36 24.50
C SER A 83 7.39 -4.75 25.03
N GLU A 84 8.11 -5.21 26.06
CA GLU A 84 7.72 -6.43 26.80
C GLU A 84 6.32 -6.32 27.42
N SER A 85 5.85 -5.09 27.70
CA SER A 85 4.52 -4.84 28.23
C SER A 85 3.38 -4.94 27.20
N LEU A 86 3.69 -5.11 25.91
CA LEU A 86 2.67 -5.15 24.85
C LEU A 86 1.69 -6.31 25.08
N CYS A 87 2.20 -7.52 25.35
CA CYS A 87 1.39 -8.70 25.63
C CYS A 87 0.64 -8.63 26.98
N GLN A 88 1.03 -7.72 27.87
CA GLN A 88 0.34 -7.49 29.14
C GLN A 88 -0.81 -6.46 28.99
N THR A 89 -0.73 -5.60 27.97
CA THR A 89 -1.65 -4.48 27.78
C THR A 89 -2.75 -4.80 26.77
N PHE A 90 -2.43 -5.57 25.73
CA PHE A 90 -3.34 -5.87 24.63
C PHE A 90 -3.82 -7.33 24.66
N SER A 91 -5.05 -7.56 24.24
CA SER A 91 -5.59 -8.91 24.06
C SER A 91 -4.88 -9.66 22.93
N ALA A 92 -4.96 -10.99 22.94
CA ALA A 92 -4.40 -11.82 21.86
C ALA A 92 -4.92 -11.44 20.47
N ILE A 93 -6.20 -11.03 20.37
CA ILE A 93 -6.80 -10.56 19.11
C ILE A 93 -6.14 -9.24 18.66
N GLU A 94 -5.92 -8.30 19.57
CA GLU A 94 -5.27 -7.03 19.24
C GLU A 94 -3.81 -7.24 18.85
N ILE A 95 -3.09 -8.12 19.54
CA ILE A 95 -1.72 -8.50 19.18
C ILE A 95 -1.65 -9.10 17.78
N GLU A 96 -2.60 -9.97 17.42
CA GLU A 96 -2.68 -10.55 16.08
C GLU A 96 -2.93 -9.46 15.02
N HIS A 97 -3.83 -8.50 15.28
CA HIS A 97 -4.08 -7.36 14.38
C HIS A 97 -2.85 -6.47 14.23
N ILE A 98 -2.17 -6.14 15.34
CA ILE A 98 -0.95 -5.33 15.34
C ILE A 98 0.15 -6.03 14.53
N SER A 99 0.35 -7.34 14.76
CA SER A 99 1.35 -8.15 14.06
C SER A 99 1.07 -8.21 12.56
N CYS A 100 -0.19 -8.42 12.19
CA CYS A 100 -0.62 -8.40 10.80
C CYS A 100 -0.36 -7.03 10.14
N GLN A 101 -0.75 -5.92 10.79
CA GLN A 101 -0.49 -4.56 10.29
C GLN A 101 1.00 -4.33 10.03
N ILE A 102 1.87 -4.70 10.97
CA ILE A 102 3.33 -4.55 10.84
C ILE A 102 3.83 -5.26 9.58
N GLN A 103 3.42 -6.52 9.40
CA GLN A 103 3.91 -7.36 8.31
C GLN A 103 3.39 -6.86 6.96
N VAL A 104 2.09 -6.60 6.84
CA VAL A 104 1.50 -6.17 5.56
C VAL A 104 1.93 -4.76 5.15
N MET A 105 2.15 -3.86 6.11
CA MET A 105 2.65 -2.50 5.80
C MET A 105 4.10 -2.54 5.32
N ARG A 106 4.96 -3.37 5.92
CA ARG A 106 6.33 -3.57 5.46
C ARG A 106 6.37 -4.21 4.07
N MET A 107 5.55 -5.24 3.84
CA MET A 107 5.43 -5.87 2.52
C MET A 107 4.92 -4.89 1.46
N ALA A 108 3.94 -4.03 1.80
CA ALA A 108 3.46 -2.99 0.92
C ALA A 108 4.56 -1.99 0.54
N ALA A 109 5.38 -1.55 1.52
CA ALA A 109 6.52 -0.68 1.24
C ALA A 109 7.52 -1.31 0.27
N LEU A 110 7.87 -2.58 0.49
CA LEU A 110 8.78 -3.34 -0.39
C LEU A 110 8.19 -3.53 -1.80
N LEU A 111 6.90 -3.85 -1.88
CA LEU A 111 6.19 -3.95 -3.17
C LEU A 111 6.17 -2.61 -3.90
N MET A 112 6.02 -1.50 -3.16
CA MET A 112 6.06 -0.17 -3.73
C MET A 112 7.43 0.17 -4.32
N ILE A 113 8.50 -0.14 -3.58
CA ILE A 113 9.89 -0.01 -4.05
C ILE A 113 10.12 -0.86 -5.31
N HIS A 114 9.66 -2.11 -5.29
CA HIS A 114 9.76 -3.02 -6.44
C HIS A 114 9.12 -2.41 -7.69
N ARG A 115 7.90 -1.86 -7.59
CA ARG A 115 7.22 -1.23 -8.73
C ARG A 115 7.81 0.12 -9.16
N MET A 116 8.54 0.79 -8.28
CA MET A 116 9.37 1.95 -8.62
C MET A 116 10.71 1.58 -9.23
N ARG A 117 11.14 0.32 -9.17
CA ARG A 117 12.30 -0.19 -9.94
C ARG A 117 11.85 -0.76 -11.27
N PHE A 118 10.85 -1.65 -11.22
CA PHE A 118 10.36 -2.43 -12.35
C PHE A 118 8.92 -2.03 -12.69
N PRO A 119 8.67 -1.53 -13.91
CA PRO A 119 7.31 -1.17 -14.33
C PRO A 119 6.40 -2.39 -14.37
N PHE A 120 5.08 -2.15 -14.36
CA PHE A 120 4.09 -3.22 -14.52
C PHE A 120 4.26 -3.93 -15.87
N GLY A 121 4.19 -5.27 -15.86
CA GLY A 121 4.53 -6.13 -17.00
C GLY A 121 5.97 -6.64 -16.96
N VAL A 122 6.81 -6.13 -16.04
CA VAL A 122 8.22 -6.49 -15.90
C VAL A 122 8.47 -6.97 -14.47
N HIS A 123 9.11 -8.14 -14.32
CA HIS A 123 9.35 -8.76 -13.01
C HIS A 123 8.06 -8.87 -12.15
N ASP A 124 6.97 -9.31 -12.78
CA ASP A 124 5.65 -9.41 -12.13
C ASP A 124 5.54 -10.58 -11.15
N LEU A 125 6.29 -11.67 -11.36
CA LEU A 125 6.20 -12.86 -10.50
C LEU A 125 6.55 -12.55 -9.02
N PRO A 126 7.69 -11.89 -8.70
CA PRO A 126 7.97 -11.46 -7.32
C PRO A 126 6.91 -10.50 -6.76
N ALA A 127 6.43 -9.55 -7.58
CA ALA A 127 5.44 -8.57 -7.16
C ALA A 127 4.11 -9.23 -6.78
N ARG A 128 3.62 -10.15 -7.62
CA ARG A 128 2.42 -10.95 -7.37
C ARG A 128 2.58 -11.82 -6.13
N ALA A 129 3.75 -12.44 -5.91
CA ALA A 129 4.00 -13.24 -4.72
C ALA A 129 3.89 -12.41 -3.43
N ILE A 130 4.45 -11.18 -3.42
CA ILE A 130 4.31 -10.25 -2.28
C ILE A 130 2.84 -9.81 -2.13
N GLY A 131 2.17 -9.44 -3.22
CA GLY A 131 0.76 -9.07 -3.21
C GLY A 131 -0.14 -10.17 -2.64
N MET A 132 0.02 -11.40 -3.11
CA MET A 132 -0.72 -12.55 -2.57
C MET A 132 -0.41 -12.84 -1.10
N SER A 133 0.83 -12.63 -0.67
CA SER A 133 1.21 -12.79 0.74
C SER A 133 0.48 -11.77 1.62
N ILE A 134 0.39 -10.51 1.18
CA ILE A 134 -0.38 -9.46 1.86
C ILE A 134 -1.85 -9.87 1.99
N LEU A 135 -2.49 -10.23 0.88
CA LEU A 135 -3.93 -10.53 0.86
C LEU A 135 -4.27 -11.76 1.70
N THR A 136 -3.48 -12.83 1.56
CA THR A 136 -3.68 -14.08 2.32
C THR A 136 -3.50 -13.85 3.82
N GLN A 137 -2.54 -13.01 4.21
CA GLN A 137 -2.33 -12.66 5.61
C GLN A 137 -3.49 -11.87 6.20
N LEU A 138 -4.02 -10.88 5.46
CA LEU A 138 -5.19 -10.12 5.89
C LEU A 138 -6.42 -11.02 6.04
N GLU A 139 -6.67 -11.90 5.07
CA GLU A 139 -7.76 -12.87 5.11
C GLU A 139 -7.59 -13.85 6.30
N SER A 140 -6.40 -14.39 6.50
CA SER A 140 -6.11 -15.32 7.59
C SER A 140 -6.34 -14.68 8.96
N THR A 141 -5.84 -13.46 9.18
CA THR A 141 -6.09 -12.71 10.42
C THR A 141 -7.57 -12.40 10.60
N MET A 142 -8.29 -12.04 9.53
CA MET A 142 -9.73 -11.81 9.60
C MET A 142 -10.49 -13.08 10.01
N LEU A 143 -10.16 -14.24 9.41
CA LEU A 143 -10.76 -15.53 9.74
C LEU A 143 -10.46 -15.95 11.18
N ALA A 144 -9.22 -15.75 11.64
CA ALA A 144 -8.80 -16.13 13.00
C ALA A 144 -9.44 -15.25 14.09
N THR A 145 -9.65 -13.97 13.80
CA THR A 145 -10.10 -12.99 14.82
C THR A 145 -11.57 -12.58 14.68
N GLY A 146 -12.21 -12.97 13.58
CA GLY A 146 -13.57 -12.57 13.22
C GLY A 146 -13.71 -11.08 12.87
N LYS A 147 -12.61 -10.35 12.69
CA LYS A 147 -12.61 -8.91 12.42
C LYS A 147 -11.56 -8.51 11.39
N PRO A 148 -11.89 -7.59 10.47
CA PRO A 148 -10.90 -7.10 9.51
C PRO A 148 -9.83 -6.24 10.18
N VAL A 149 -8.62 -6.33 9.66
CA VAL A 149 -7.49 -5.52 10.10
C VAL A 149 -7.72 -4.07 9.69
N LYS A 150 -7.50 -3.14 10.62
CA LYS A 150 -7.78 -1.71 10.37
C LYS A 150 -6.63 -1.03 9.65
N PHE A 151 -6.93 0.06 8.93
CA PHE A 151 -5.95 0.96 8.32
C PHE A 151 -4.96 0.33 7.31
N VAL A 152 -5.27 -0.84 6.77
CA VAL A 152 -4.44 -1.55 5.77
C VAL A 152 -4.82 -1.21 4.32
N MET A 153 -5.38 -0.03 4.09
CA MET A 153 -5.91 0.37 2.77
C MET A 153 -4.83 0.43 1.69
N VAL A 154 -3.65 0.96 2.02
CA VAL A 154 -2.51 0.98 1.09
C VAL A 154 -2.04 -0.44 0.78
N PRO A 155 -1.77 -1.34 1.76
CA PRO A 155 -1.49 -2.75 1.50
C PRO A 155 -2.51 -3.43 0.61
N VAL A 156 -3.81 -3.26 0.87
CA VAL A 156 -4.88 -3.85 0.05
C VAL A 156 -4.82 -3.33 -1.38
N LEU A 157 -4.72 -2.01 -1.59
CA LEU A 157 -4.62 -1.43 -2.93
C LEU A 157 -3.41 -1.99 -3.68
N VAL A 158 -2.21 -1.85 -3.11
CA VAL A 158 -0.99 -2.22 -3.84
C VAL A 158 -0.95 -3.71 -4.12
N ALA A 159 -1.45 -4.55 -3.22
CA ALA A 159 -1.49 -5.99 -3.41
C ALA A 159 -2.52 -6.43 -4.46
N CYS A 160 -3.74 -5.86 -4.44
CA CYS A 160 -4.76 -6.20 -5.42
C CYS A 160 -4.38 -5.78 -6.84
N VAL A 161 -3.66 -4.67 -7.01
CA VAL A 161 -3.17 -4.21 -8.31
C VAL A 161 -2.25 -5.26 -8.98
N GLU A 162 -1.56 -6.08 -8.20
CA GLU A 162 -0.64 -7.09 -8.72
C GLU A 162 -1.32 -8.29 -9.37
N LEU A 163 -2.60 -8.52 -9.07
CA LEU A 163 -3.34 -9.69 -9.55
C LEU A 163 -3.52 -9.64 -11.08
N THR A 164 -3.15 -10.73 -11.73
CA THR A 164 -3.19 -10.88 -13.21
C THR A 164 -4.22 -11.86 -13.68
N GLU A 165 -4.54 -12.86 -12.88
CA GLU A 165 -5.42 -13.96 -13.28
C GLU A 165 -6.86 -13.62 -12.93
N ASP A 166 -7.79 -13.80 -13.87
CA ASP A 166 -9.21 -13.45 -13.69
C ASP A 166 -9.81 -14.14 -12.46
N VAL A 167 -9.46 -15.41 -12.22
CA VAL A 167 -9.92 -16.18 -11.06
C VAL A 167 -9.49 -15.51 -9.74
N GLU A 168 -8.26 -14.97 -9.67
CA GLU A 168 -7.77 -14.27 -8.48
C GLU A 168 -8.44 -12.91 -8.34
N ARG A 169 -8.57 -12.18 -9.45
CA ARG A 169 -9.21 -10.86 -9.50
C ARG A 169 -10.64 -10.95 -8.99
N ASP A 170 -11.42 -11.91 -9.48
CA ASP A 170 -12.80 -12.13 -9.08
C ASP A 170 -12.92 -12.51 -7.61
N ARG A 171 -12.08 -13.46 -7.15
CA ARG A 171 -12.02 -13.88 -5.75
C ARG A 171 -11.78 -12.67 -4.84
N TRP A 172 -10.69 -11.92 -5.07
CA TRP A 172 -10.29 -10.86 -4.15
C TRP A 172 -11.19 -9.63 -4.24
N MET A 173 -11.73 -9.29 -5.41
CA MET A 173 -12.68 -8.17 -5.50
C MET A 173 -13.91 -8.37 -4.65
N LEU A 174 -14.45 -9.59 -4.58
CA LEU A 174 -15.56 -9.89 -3.67
C LEU A 174 -15.21 -9.64 -2.19
N HIS A 175 -13.95 -9.89 -1.81
CA HIS A 175 -13.50 -9.81 -0.42
C HIS A 175 -12.93 -8.44 -0.02
N VAL A 176 -12.53 -7.59 -0.97
CA VAL A 176 -11.95 -6.27 -0.66
C VAL A 176 -12.82 -5.46 0.31
N PRO A 177 -14.14 -5.28 0.10
CA PRO A 177 -14.97 -4.50 1.02
C PRO A 177 -14.97 -5.05 2.46
N THR A 178 -14.85 -6.37 2.62
CA THR A 178 -14.78 -7.00 3.94
C THR A 178 -13.40 -6.87 4.58
N LEU A 179 -12.34 -6.74 3.78
CA LEU A 179 -10.96 -6.59 4.26
C LEU A 179 -10.63 -5.15 4.69
N VAL A 180 -11.26 -4.14 4.08
CA VAL A 180 -11.06 -2.74 4.46
C VAL A 180 -12.09 -2.27 5.49
N CYS A 181 -11.67 -2.11 6.74
CA CYS A 181 -12.52 -1.77 7.89
C CYS A 181 -13.00 -0.29 7.97
N CYS A 182 -12.97 0.48 6.87
CA CYS A 182 -13.28 1.92 6.95
C CYS A 182 -14.77 2.22 6.72
N SER A 183 -15.31 1.85 5.56
CA SER A 183 -16.74 1.91 5.23
C SER A 183 -16.99 1.14 3.94
N GLU A 184 -18.25 0.75 3.69
CA GLU A 184 -18.65 0.10 2.43
C GLU A 184 -18.29 0.98 1.22
N GLY A 185 -18.62 2.27 1.26
CA GLY A 185 -18.27 3.22 0.21
C GLY A 185 -16.75 3.31 -0.03
N TYR A 186 -15.94 3.19 1.02
CA TYR A 186 -14.49 3.19 0.88
C TYR A 186 -13.96 1.86 0.29
N GLY A 187 -14.57 0.73 0.64
CA GLY A 187 -14.29 -0.56 0.00
C GLY A 187 -14.58 -0.51 -1.51
N LEU A 188 -15.72 0.05 -1.91
CA LEU A 188 -16.09 0.27 -3.31
C LEU A 188 -15.11 1.22 -4.02
N TYR A 189 -14.64 2.27 -3.34
CA TYR A 189 -13.62 3.16 -3.86
C TYR A 189 -12.31 2.41 -4.17
N ILE A 190 -11.82 1.58 -3.25
CA ILE A 190 -10.61 0.75 -3.49
C ILE A 190 -10.83 -0.22 -4.66
N GLN A 191 -11.98 -0.89 -4.74
CA GLN A 191 -12.27 -1.77 -5.88
C GLN A 191 -12.23 -1.02 -7.22
N ARG A 192 -12.83 0.18 -7.28
CA ARG A 192 -12.83 1.01 -8.51
C ARG A 192 -11.42 1.37 -8.94
N LEU A 193 -10.57 1.78 -7.99
CA LEU A 193 -9.17 2.07 -8.27
C LEU A 193 -8.45 0.83 -8.81
N VAL A 194 -8.55 -0.31 -8.12
CA VAL A 194 -7.91 -1.56 -8.56
C VAL A 194 -8.34 -1.94 -9.98
N ARG A 195 -9.65 -1.85 -10.28
CA ARG A 195 -10.16 -2.12 -11.64
C ARG A 195 -9.58 -1.16 -12.67
N ALA A 196 -9.38 0.11 -12.34
CA ALA A 196 -8.73 1.07 -13.23
C ALA A 196 -7.26 0.70 -13.50
N TYR A 197 -6.52 0.22 -12.49
CA TYR A 197 -5.17 -0.32 -12.70
C TYR A 197 -5.16 -1.52 -13.65
N TRP A 198 -6.10 -2.46 -13.46
CA TRP A 198 -6.21 -3.63 -14.31
C TRP A 198 -6.58 -3.24 -15.75
N ALA A 199 -7.56 -2.36 -15.94
CA ALA A 199 -7.93 -1.87 -17.26
C ALA A 199 -6.74 -1.19 -17.97
N ALA A 200 -5.98 -0.33 -17.27
CA ALA A 200 -4.78 0.29 -17.81
C ALA A 200 -3.74 -0.77 -18.22
N ARG A 201 -3.46 -1.73 -17.33
CA ARG A 201 -2.49 -2.81 -17.59
C ARG A 201 -2.91 -3.70 -18.75
N ASP A 202 -4.18 -4.11 -18.80
CA ASP A 202 -4.73 -5.01 -19.81
C ASP A 202 -4.81 -4.32 -21.19
N SER A 203 -4.91 -2.99 -21.23
CA SER A 203 -4.79 -2.19 -22.46
C SER A 203 -3.33 -2.03 -22.96
N GLY A 204 -2.36 -2.62 -22.27
CA GLY A 204 -0.94 -2.57 -22.65
C GLY A 204 -0.19 -1.32 -22.15
N VAL A 205 -0.78 -0.54 -21.23
CA VAL A 205 -0.11 0.62 -20.65
C VAL A 205 0.99 0.15 -19.69
N HIS A 206 2.22 0.53 -19.99
CA HIS A 206 3.34 0.35 -19.08
C HIS A 206 3.52 1.60 -18.21
N PHE A 207 3.18 1.46 -16.93
CA PHE A 207 3.42 2.50 -15.94
C PHE A 207 4.42 2.00 -14.88
N LYS A 208 5.16 2.95 -14.32
CA LYS A 208 6.17 2.72 -13.29
C LYS A 208 5.69 3.41 -12.01
N GLY A 209 5.80 2.72 -10.88
CA GLY A 209 5.12 3.13 -9.65
C GLY A 209 3.59 3.06 -9.77
N TYR A 210 2.88 3.82 -8.95
CA TYR A 210 1.42 3.75 -8.77
C TYR A 210 0.69 5.00 -9.29
N ASN A 211 1.35 5.85 -10.08
CA ASN A 211 0.66 7.03 -10.60
C ASN A 211 -0.27 6.63 -11.75
N LEU A 212 -1.57 6.63 -11.47
CA LEU A 212 -2.61 6.39 -12.47
C LEU A 212 -3.28 7.66 -12.97
N ARG A 213 -2.88 8.86 -12.48
CA ARG A 213 -3.51 10.14 -12.83
C ARG A 213 -3.67 10.36 -14.33
N ARG A 214 -2.71 9.88 -15.12
CA ARG A 214 -2.72 10.03 -16.59
C ARG A 214 -3.71 9.11 -17.30
N TYR A 215 -4.23 8.10 -16.61
CA TYR A 215 -5.10 7.05 -17.15
C TYR A 215 -6.48 7.04 -16.51
N LEU A 216 -6.66 7.75 -15.38
CA LEU A 216 -7.96 8.10 -14.84
C LEU A 216 -8.57 9.21 -15.70
N HIS A 217 -9.25 8.85 -16.79
CA HIS A 217 -10.13 9.79 -17.51
C HIS A 217 -11.29 10.23 -16.60
N ASP A 218 -11.72 11.49 -16.69
CA ASP A 218 -12.81 12.06 -15.90
C ASP A 218 -14.14 11.27 -15.98
N GLU A 219 -14.32 10.46 -17.03
CA GLU A 219 -15.47 9.56 -17.20
C GLU A 219 -15.59 8.47 -16.11
N TRP A 220 -14.49 8.08 -15.46
CA TRP A 220 -14.49 7.04 -14.41
C TRP A 220 -14.84 7.59 -13.02
N LEU A 221 -14.91 8.91 -12.86
CA LEU A 221 -15.23 9.61 -11.60
C LEU A 221 -16.63 10.24 -11.60
N GLN A 222 -17.36 10.24 -12.73
CA GLN A 222 -18.66 10.92 -12.88
C GLN A 222 -19.90 10.03 -12.68
N ASN A 223 -19.76 8.72 -12.46
CA ASN A 223 -20.92 7.83 -12.38
C ASN A 223 -21.59 7.70 -10.99
N ASP A 224 -21.31 8.61 -10.05
CA ASP A 224 -21.91 8.61 -8.69
C ASP A 224 -22.87 9.80 -8.44
N GLU A 225 -23.41 10.44 -9.49
CA GLU A 225 -24.49 11.45 -9.35
C GLU A 225 -25.78 11.09 -10.12
N ASN A 226 -26.25 9.84 -10.03
CA ASN A 226 -27.64 9.51 -10.35
C ASN A 226 -28.20 8.38 -9.49
#